data_AF-A0A4Y3WGX5-F1
#
_entry.id   AF-A0A4Y3WGX5-F1
#
_cell.length_a   1.000
_cell.length_b   1.000
_cell.length_c   1.000
_cell.angle_alpha   90.00
_cell.angle_beta   90.00
_cell.angle_gamma   90.00
#
_symmetry.space_group_name_H-M   'P 1'
#
loop_
_entity.id
_entity.type
_entity.pdbx_description
1 polymer ?
#
loop_
_entity_poly.entity_id
_entity_poly.type
_entity_poly.pdbx_seq_one_letter_code
_entity_poly.pdbx_strand_id
1 'polypeptide(L)'
;MAGTGFFGWLRSNSEHYLLIAAHRKLARTQGAPAPRPPKGAKEIFWLKVFAPTYALLPWSLRSRIMRAMPGSHRQQWADPPRPQGPAV
;
A
#
# COMPACT_ATOMS: atom_id res chain seq x y z
N MET A 1 -10.92 12.37 -5.86
CA MET A 1 -9.59 13.02 -5.94
C MET A 1 -8.78 12.60 -4.72
N ALA A 2 -7.88 11.63 -4.85
CA ALA A 2 -7.03 11.20 -3.73
C ALA A 2 -6.11 12.37 -3.34
N GLY A 3 -6.01 12.66 -2.04
CA GLY A 3 -5.55 13.94 -1.48
C GLY A 3 -4.30 14.53 -2.18
N THR A 4 -4.48 15.71 -2.74
CA THR A 4 -3.51 16.56 -3.46
C THR A 4 -2.43 17.12 -2.55
N GLY A 5 -1.70 16.28 -1.83
CA GLY A 5 -0.67 16.73 -0.89
C GLY A 5 0.38 15.67 -0.54
N PHE A 6 1.37 16.09 0.26
CA PHE A 6 2.49 15.26 0.72
C PHE A 6 2.06 13.89 1.26
N PHE A 7 0.98 13.82 2.04
CA PHE A 7 0.48 12.56 2.60
C PHE A 7 -0.06 11.60 1.55
N GLY A 8 -0.71 12.12 0.49
CA GLY A 8 -1.17 11.30 -0.64
C GLY A 8 0.00 10.73 -1.42
N TRP A 9 1.02 11.57 -1.68
CA TRP A 9 2.28 11.13 -2.27
C TRP A 9 2.99 10.07 -1.41
N LEU A 10 3.14 10.32 -0.11
CA LEU A 10 3.80 9.42 0.82
C LEU A 10 3.09 8.07 0.87
N ARG A 11 1.75 8.09 0.96
CA ARG A 11 0.92 6.89 0.95
C ARG A 11 1.09 6.09 -0.34
N SER A 12 0.94 6.73 -1.50
CA SER A 12 1.04 6.06 -2.80
C SER A 12 2.41 5.42 -3.03
N ASN A 13 3.51 6.12 -2.68
CA ASN A 13 4.85 5.53 -2.76
C ASN A 13 5.02 4.38 -1.76
N SER A 14 4.55 4.55 -0.52
CA SER A 14 4.61 3.49 0.50
C SER A 14 3.90 2.22 0.05
N GLU A 15 2.65 2.34 -0.44
CA GLU A 15 1.85 1.22 -0.95
C GLU A 15 2.57 0.51 -2.09
N HIS A 16 3.07 1.26 -3.06
CA HIS A 16 3.78 0.72 -4.23
C HIS A 16 5.02 -0.10 -3.82
N TYR A 17 5.90 0.46 -2.98
CA TYR A 17 7.15 -0.22 -2.62
C TYR A 17 6.95 -1.35 -1.60
N LEU A 18 5.97 -1.25 -0.71
CA LEU A 18 5.60 -2.36 0.19
C LEU A 18 5.05 -3.54 -0.62
N LEU A 19 4.25 -3.28 -1.66
CA LEU A 19 3.76 -4.31 -2.55
C LEU A 19 4.90 -5.02 -3.30
N ILE A 20 5.87 -4.26 -3.83
CA ILE A 20 7.06 -4.84 -4.49
C ILE A 20 7.87 -5.68 -3.51
N ALA A 21 8.09 -5.19 -2.29
CA ALA A 21 8.82 -5.93 -1.26
C ALA A 21 8.12 -7.25 -0.89
N ALA A 22 6.79 -7.23 -0.78
CA ALA A 22 5.97 -8.42 -0.54
C ALA A 22 6.08 -9.42 -1.70
N HIS A 23 5.94 -8.96 -2.96
CA HIS A 23 6.12 -9.82 -4.13
C HIS A 23 7.51 -10.45 -4.20
N ARG A 24 8.58 -9.70 -3.88
CA ARG A 24 9.94 -10.26 -3.81
C ARG A 24 10.09 -11.29 -2.70
N LYS A 25 9.44 -11.10 -1.54
CA LYS A 25 9.43 -12.11 -0.47
C LYS A 25 8.71 -13.38 -0.94
N LEU A 26 7.54 -13.24 -1.56
CA LEU A 26 6.76 -14.35 -2.10
C LEU A 26 7.51 -15.10 -3.20
N ALA A 27 8.11 -14.39 -4.15
CA ALA A 27 8.90 -14.97 -5.23
C ALA A 27 10.06 -15.82 -4.68
N ARG A 28 10.77 -15.34 -3.65
CA ARG A 28 11.81 -16.10 -2.97
C ARG A 28 11.27 -17.36 -2.28
N THR A 29 10.11 -17.29 -1.64
CA THR A 29 9.52 -18.45 -0.95
C THR A 29 8.91 -19.48 -1.91
N GLN A 30 8.42 -19.04 -3.07
CA GLN A 30 7.70 -19.88 -4.03
C GLN A 30 8.57 -20.29 -5.24
N GLY A 31 9.85 -19.91 -5.27
CA GLY A 31 10.74 -20.18 -6.40
C GLY A 31 10.34 -19.48 -7.70
N ALA A 32 9.50 -18.46 -7.64
CA ALA A 32 9.00 -17.75 -8.81
C ALA A 32 10.00 -16.64 -9.24
N PRO A 33 9.96 -16.20 -10.51
CA PRO A 33 10.77 -15.08 -10.98
C PRO A 33 10.54 -13.83 -10.13
N ALA A 34 11.62 -13.28 -9.57
CA ALA A 34 11.53 -12.10 -8.73
C ALA A 34 11.19 -10.85 -9.56
N PRO A 35 10.42 -9.90 -9.00
CA PRO A 35 10.21 -8.59 -9.61
C PRO A 35 11.54 -7.89 -9.94
N ARG A 36 11.56 -7.12 -11.05
CA ARG A 36 12.73 -6.36 -11.55
C ARG A 36 13.56 -5.73 -10.42
N PRO A 37 14.90 -5.77 -10.47
CA PRO A 37 15.75 -5.13 -9.46
C PRO A 37 15.54 -3.61 -9.40
N PRO A 38 15.71 -2.98 -8.22
CA PRO A 38 15.48 -1.55 -8.09
C PRO A 38 16.50 -0.76 -8.89
N LYS A 39 16.06 0.30 -9.57
CA LYS A 39 16.91 1.24 -10.30
C LYS A 39 16.81 2.64 -9.69
N GLY A 40 17.97 3.22 -9.37
CA GLY A 40 18.09 4.58 -8.87
C GLY A 40 17.95 4.73 -7.35
N ALA A 41 18.42 5.87 -6.84
CA ALA A 41 18.50 6.17 -5.42
C ALA A 41 17.14 6.13 -4.71
N LYS A 42 16.07 6.61 -5.39
CA LYS A 42 14.70 6.60 -4.84
C LYS A 42 14.24 5.18 -4.54
N GLU A 43 14.29 4.27 -5.51
CA GLU A 43 13.84 2.89 -5.31
C GLU A 43 14.68 2.15 -4.27
N ILE A 44 15.99 2.43 -4.23
CA ILE A 44 16.89 1.88 -3.21
C ILE A 44 16.47 2.35 -1.81
N PHE A 45 16.24 3.65 -1.61
CA PHE A 45 15.77 4.18 -0.34
C PHE A 45 14.48 3.48 0.11
N TRP A 46 13.49 3.38 -0.78
CA TRP A 46 12.20 2.80 -0.42
C TRP A 46 12.27 1.29 -0.12
N LEU A 47 13.03 0.53 -0.91
CA LEU A 47 13.08 -0.93 -0.75
C LEU A 47 14.12 -1.41 0.28
N LYS A 48 15.25 -0.69 0.45
CA LYS A 48 16.31 -1.08 1.39
C LYS A 48 16.24 -0.37 2.74
N VAL A 49 15.59 0.80 2.83
CA VAL A 49 15.49 1.56 4.10
C VAL A 49 14.05 1.56 4.59
N PHE A 50 13.13 2.17 3.82
CA PHE A 50 11.76 2.34 4.29
C PHE A 50 11.03 1.01 4.54
N ALA A 51 11.03 0.09 3.58
CA ALA A 51 10.31 -1.18 3.68
C ALA A 51 10.72 -2.04 4.89
N PRO A 52 12.02 -2.29 5.17
CA PRO A 52 12.41 -3.03 6.36
C PRO A 52 12.11 -2.27 7.66
N THR A 53 12.34 -0.95 7.71
CA THR A 53 11.97 -0.15 8.90
C THR A 53 10.47 -0.25 9.16
N TYR A 54 9.63 -0.11 8.14
CA TYR A 54 8.18 -0.25 8.24
C TYR A 54 7.74 -1.66 8.64
N ALA A 55 8.48 -2.70 8.27
CA ALA A 55 8.19 -4.08 8.69
C ALA A 55 8.54 -4.32 10.16
N LEU A 56 9.53 -3.61 10.70
CA LEU A 56 9.93 -3.68 12.12
C LEU A 56 9.05 -2.83 13.04
N LEU A 57 8.24 -1.93 12.48
CA LEU A 57 7.37 -1.06 13.27
C LEU A 57 6.34 -1.89 14.08
N PRO A 58 6.17 -1.62 15.39
CA PRO A 58 5.14 -2.24 16.19
C PRO A 58 3.74 -1.97 15.62
N TRP A 59 2.84 -2.95 15.77
CA TRP A 59 1.47 -2.85 15.27
C TRP A 59 0.71 -1.62 15.80
N SER A 60 0.95 -1.22 17.04
CA SER A 60 0.36 -0.01 17.65
C SER A 60 0.74 1.27 16.90
N LEU A 61 2.00 1.40 16.47
CA LEU A 61 2.45 2.56 15.70
C LEU A 61 1.94 2.50 14.26
N ARG A 62 1.99 1.32 13.64
CA ARG A 62 1.49 1.10 12.28
C ARG A 62 -0.01 1.43 12.17
N SER A 63 -0.81 0.94 13.10
CA SER A 63 -2.26 1.20 13.15
C SER A 63 -2.57 2.68 13.39
N ARG A 64 -1.81 3.36 14.27
CA ARG A 64 -1.96 4.81 14.49
C ARG A 64 -1.65 5.62 13.23
N ILE A 65 -0.57 5.29 12.52
CA ILE A 65 -0.21 5.92 11.23
C ILE A 65 -1.29 5.66 10.18
N MET A 66 -1.76 4.42 10.06
CA MET A 66 -2.82 4.06 9.12
C MET A 66 -4.13 4.81 9.39
N ARG A 67 -4.51 5.01 10.66
CA ARG A 67 -5.71 5.79 11.06
C ARG A 67 -5.56 7.29 10.84
N ALA A 68 -4.33 7.80 10.97
CA ALA A 68 -4.03 9.21 10.75
C ALA A 68 -4.00 9.56 9.25
N MET A 69 -3.54 8.65 8.39
CA MET A 69 -3.53 8.88 6.94
C MET A 69 -4.94 8.85 6.36
N PRO A 70 -5.30 9.78 5.44
CA PRO A 70 -6.54 9.67 4.68
C PRO A 70 -6.46 8.44 3.77
N GLY A 71 -7.30 7.45 4.02
CA GLY A 71 -7.42 6.22 3.23
C GLY A 71 -8.87 5.87 2.90
N SER A 72 -9.10 4.70 2.32
CA SER A 72 -10.45 4.24 1.94
C SER A 72 -11.43 4.18 3.11
N HIS A 73 -10.93 4.07 4.35
CA HIS A 73 -11.71 4.16 5.59
C HIS A 73 -12.45 5.50 5.81
N ARG A 74 -12.15 6.53 5.01
CA ARG A 74 -12.71 7.88 5.02
C ARG A 74 -13.35 8.20 3.67
N GLN A 75 -13.24 7.28 2.70
CA GLN A 75 -13.99 7.40 1.46
C GLN A 75 -15.44 7.06 1.78
N GLN A 76 -16.32 8.03 1.56
CA GLN A 76 -17.74 7.76 1.41
C GLN A 76 -17.89 6.98 0.10
N TRP A 77 -18.19 5.69 0.21
CA TRP A 77 -18.56 4.88 -0.94
C TRP A 77 -19.96 5.32 -1.39
N ALA A 78 -20.21 5.28 -2.69
CA ALA A 78 -21.56 5.51 -3.19
C ALA A 78 -22.51 4.46 -2.60
N ASP A 79 -23.73 4.87 -2.27
CA ASP A 79 -24.75 3.94 -1.77
C ASP A 79 -24.95 2.82 -2.78
N PRO A 80 -25.09 1.56 -2.32
CA PRO A 80 -25.38 0.46 -3.21
C PRO A 80 -26.68 0.76 -3.98
N PRO A 81 -26.74 0.43 -5.29
CA PRO A 81 -27.95 0.66 -6.07
C PRO A 81 -29.11 -0.10 -5.42
N ARG A 82 -30.28 0.57 -5.34
CA ARG A 82 -31.49 -0.06 -4.78
C ARG A 82 -31.82 -1.32 -5.60
N PRO A 83 -32.18 -2.45 -4.96
CA PRO A 83 -32.59 -3.66 -5.68
C PRO A 83 -33.74 -3.33 -6.63
N GLN A 84 -33.52 -3.50 -7.94
CA GLN A 84 -34.54 -3.28 -8.96
C GLN A 84 -35.36 -4.56 -9.16
N GLY A 85 -36.34 -4.77 -8.29
CA GLY A 85 -37.38 -5.79 -8.44
C GLY A 85 -36.89 -7.25 -8.48
N PRO A 86 -37.81 -8.21 -8.52
CA PRO A 86 -37.45 -9.61 -8.69
C PRO A 86 -36.88 -9.83 -10.09
N ALA A 87 -35.75 -10.56 -10.17
CA ALA A 87 -35.28 -11.12 -11.43
C ALA A 87 -36.29 -12.19 -11.85
N VAL A 88 -37.18 -11.84 -12.78
CA VAL A 88 -38.12 -12.77 -13.44
C VAL A 88 -37.47 -13.30 -14.70
#